data_AF-A0A232LPF3-F1
#
_entry.id   AF-A0A232LPF3-F1
#
_cell.length_a   1.000
_cell.length_b   1.000
_cell.length_c   1.000
_cell.angle_alpha   90.00
_cell.angle_beta   90.00
_cell.angle_gamma   90.00
#
_symmetry.space_group_name_H-M   'P 1'
#
loop_
_entity.id
_entity.type
_entity.pdbx_description
1 polymer ?
#
loop_
_entity_poly.entity_id
_entity_poly.type
_entity_poly.pdbx_seq_one_letter_code
_entity_poly.pdbx_strand_id
1 'polypeptide(L)'
;MSVFQLSLLFLSAASLCWSQFLFHGSAVVIFPSYESSQPKNSTFVAANFFSYAGPTGYFSFGWWLPAVPGTNSDHCTPNSDIDEVGWYEYTTSGGCDNTTCHVHVLNYLVSNQTTPDIDEDYIAMALDIANGATHGQLALSYFDTEGGGFGVASRKVLSGEDADKAATRDCHDAFMTLVKLKAKWDVPLAFELKNPCKIVPQREGQIPLGNGPWA
;
A
#
# COMPACT_ATOMS: atom_id res chain seq x y z
N MET A 1 2.84 16.27 60.07
CA MET A 1 1.85 16.48 58.99
C MET A 1 2.62 16.46 57.68
N SER A 2 2.51 15.35 56.94
CA SER A 2 3.26 15.11 55.71
C SER A 2 2.24 14.97 54.58
N VAL A 3 2.37 15.79 53.53
CA VAL A 3 1.69 15.57 52.25
C VAL A 3 2.70 15.95 51.16
N PHE A 4 3.45 14.96 50.68
CA PHE A 4 4.23 15.04 49.46
C PHE A 4 3.27 14.76 48.29
N GLN A 5 2.96 15.78 47.50
CA GLN A 5 2.22 15.63 46.25
C GLN A 5 3.18 15.14 45.17
N LEU A 6 2.99 13.89 44.74
CA LEU A 6 3.69 13.29 43.60
C LEU A 6 2.92 13.64 42.32
N SER A 7 3.41 14.63 41.58
CA SER A 7 2.89 14.94 40.24
C SER A 7 3.36 13.85 39.27
N LEU A 8 2.48 12.90 38.93
CA LEU A 8 2.68 12.02 37.77
C LEU A 8 2.59 12.88 36.50
N LEU A 9 3.76 13.27 35.98
CA LEU A 9 3.92 13.62 34.58
C LEU A 9 3.66 12.36 33.77
N PHE A 10 2.44 12.21 33.25
CA PHE A 10 2.20 11.34 32.11
C PHE A 10 3.02 11.93 30.94
N LEU A 11 4.23 11.40 30.73
CA LEU A 11 4.86 11.47 29.43
C LEU A 11 3.94 10.73 28.46
N SER A 12 3.08 11.49 27.77
CA SER A 12 2.45 11.03 26.56
C SER A 12 3.58 10.67 25.60
N ALA A 13 3.87 9.37 25.47
CA ALA A 13 4.65 8.90 24.35
C ALA A 13 3.92 9.38 23.10
N ALA A 14 4.44 10.42 22.46
CA ALA A 14 4.02 10.77 21.12
C ALA A 14 4.34 9.54 20.27
N SER A 15 3.31 8.73 20.03
CA SER A 15 3.35 7.72 18.99
C SER A 15 3.82 8.47 17.75
N LEU A 16 5.00 8.13 17.24
CA LEU A 16 5.42 8.46 15.89
C LEU A 16 4.48 7.67 14.97
N CYS A 17 3.21 8.08 14.94
CA CYS A 17 2.18 7.48 14.12
C CYS A 17 2.62 7.70 12.70
N TRP A 18 2.95 6.61 12.00
CA TRP A 18 2.90 6.61 10.55
C TRP A 18 1.58 7.24 10.14
N SER A 19 1.63 8.37 9.43
CA SER A 19 0.42 8.94 8.88
C SER A 19 -0.12 7.98 7.82
N GLN A 20 -1.44 7.95 7.64
CA GLN A 20 -2.03 7.20 6.55
C GLN A 20 -1.61 7.85 5.23
N PHE A 21 -1.12 7.05 4.28
CA PHE A 21 -0.68 7.55 2.98
C PHE A 21 -1.06 6.58 1.86
N LEU A 22 -1.10 7.10 0.64
CA LEU A 22 -1.32 6.32 -0.57
C LEU A 22 -0.10 6.46 -1.47
N PHE A 23 0.36 5.35 -2.02
CA PHE A 23 1.47 5.33 -2.97
C PHE A 23 1.18 4.45 -4.18
N HIS A 24 1.87 4.77 -5.27
CA HIS A 24 1.96 3.94 -6.46
C HIS A 24 3.27 3.16 -6.44
N GLY A 25 3.19 1.89 -6.81
CA GLY A 25 4.33 0.99 -6.86
C GLY A 25 4.39 0.19 -8.16
N SER A 26 5.62 -0.10 -8.58
CA SER A 26 5.93 -1.09 -9.62
C SER A 26 6.94 -2.05 -9.03
N ALA A 27 6.54 -3.31 -8.87
CA ALA A 27 7.32 -4.36 -8.22
C ALA A 27 7.84 -5.39 -9.21
N VAL A 28 8.99 -5.97 -8.88
CA VAL A 28 9.40 -7.29 -9.34
C VAL A 28 9.36 -8.21 -8.13
N VAL A 29 8.56 -9.27 -8.22
CA VAL A 29 8.47 -10.36 -7.26
C VAL A 29 9.29 -11.52 -7.76
N ILE A 30 10.15 -12.02 -6.89
CA ILE A 30 11.14 -13.05 -7.17
C ILE A 30 10.80 -14.24 -6.28
N PHE A 31 10.52 -15.37 -6.91
CA PHE A 31 10.34 -16.66 -6.24
C PHE A 31 11.60 -17.50 -6.45
N PRO A 32 12.44 -17.70 -5.42
CA PRO A 32 13.64 -18.51 -5.52
C PRO A 32 13.36 -19.94 -6.00
N SER A 33 14.31 -20.52 -6.72
CA SER A 33 14.26 -21.96 -7.03
C SER A 33 14.71 -22.77 -5.81
N TYR A 34 13.88 -23.70 -5.36
CA TYR A 34 14.27 -24.67 -4.33
C TYR A 34 15.30 -25.70 -4.83
N GLU A 35 15.45 -25.85 -6.15
CA GLU A 35 16.36 -26.82 -6.77
C GLU A 35 17.74 -26.22 -7.09
N SER A 36 17.88 -24.89 -7.06
CA SER A 36 19.10 -24.22 -7.52
C SER A 36 19.34 -22.87 -6.85
N SER A 37 20.59 -22.64 -6.44
CA SER A 37 21.05 -21.32 -5.98
C SER A 37 21.35 -20.33 -7.12
N GLN A 38 21.19 -20.73 -8.40
CA GLN A 38 21.44 -19.84 -9.54
C GLN A 38 20.23 -18.92 -9.75
N PRO A 39 20.37 -17.58 -9.68
CA PRO A 39 19.23 -16.66 -9.77
C PRO A 39 18.43 -16.76 -11.07
N LYS A 40 19.07 -17.20 -12.17
CA LYS A 40 18.40 -17.39 -13.46
C LYS A 40 17.28 -18.44 -13.43
N ASN A 41 17.29 -19.32 -12.44
CA ASN A 41 16.31 -20.40 -12.28
C ASN A 41 15.13 -19.97 -11.39
N SER A 42 15.17 -18.76 -10.82
CA SER A 42 14.04 -18.18 -10.09
C SER A 42 12.89 -17.85 -11.05
N THR A 43 11.67 -17.82 -10.51
CA THR A 43 10.51 -17.30 -11.24
C THR A 43 10.35 -15.83 -10.92
N PHE A 44 10.06 -15.04 -11.95
CA PHE A 44 9.90 -13.59 -11.85
C PHE A 44 8.50 -13.20 -12.31
N VAL A 45 7.81 -12.41 -11.50
CA VAL A 45 6.54 -11.78 -11.85
C VAL A 45 6.67 -10.30 -11.57
N ALA A 46 6.05 -9.45 -12.38
CA ALA A 46 5.99 -8.03 -12.10
C ALA A 46 4.59 -7.65 -11.62
N ALA A 47 4.49 -6.56 -10.89
CA ALA A 47 3.21 -5.98 -10.52
C ALA A 47 3.24 -4.46 -10.65
N ASN A 48 2.10 -3.89 -11.04
CA ASN A 48 1.83 -2.47 -10.91
C ASN A 48 0.65 -2.31 -9.97
N PHE A 49 0.74 -1.44 -8.98
CA PHE A 49 -0.24 -1.40 -7.91
C PHE A 49 -0.34 -0.03 -7.23
N PHE A 50 -1.46 0.17 -6.56
CA PHE A 50 -1.68 1.28 -5.65
C PHE A 50 -1.96 0.72 -4.26
N SER A 51 -1.40 1.35 -3.24
CA SER A 51 -1.48 0.87 -1.87
C SER A 51 -1.76 2.02 -0.91
N TYR A 52 -2.79 1.83 -0.09
CA TYR A 52 -3.05 2.64 1.09
C TYR A 52 -2.39 1.96 2.29
N ALA A 53 -1.51 2.66 2.98
CA ALA A 53 -0.77 2.14 4.12
C ALA A 53 -0.97 3.03 5.37
N GLY A 54 -0.94 2.40 6.54
CA GLY A 54 -0.98 3.05 7.83
C GLY A 54 -0.35 2.17 8.94
N PRO A 55 -0.38 2.62 10.20
CA PRO A 55 0.31 1.94 11.31
C PRO A 55 -0.11 0.47 11.53
N THR A 56 -1.35 0.14 11.18
CA THR A 56 -1.97 -1.17 11.44
C THR A 56 -1.95 -2.11 10.24
N GLY A 57 -1.40 -1.68 9.10
CA GLY A 57 -1.34 -2.47 7.87
C GLY A 57 -1.67 -1.66 6.62
N TYR A 58 -2.02 -2.38 5.55
CA TYR A 58 -2.31 -1.78 4.26
C TYR A 58 -3.50 -2.43 3.54
N PHE A 59 -3.98 -1.73 2.52
CA PHE A 59 -4.92 -2.24 1.54
C PHE A 59 -4.49 -1.79 0.14
N SER A 60 -4.30 -2.76 -0.76
CA SER A 60 -3.70 -2.57 -2.07
C SER A 60 -4.58 -3.18 -3.16
N PHE A 61 -4.43 -2.67 -4.37
CA PHE A 61 -4.94 -3.29 -5.58
C PHE A 61 -3.94 -3.14 -6.72
N GLY A 62 -3.96 -4.07 -7.68
CA GLY A 62 -3.02 -4.01 -8.79
C GLY A 62 -3.25 -5.05 -9.87
N TRP A 63 -2.22 -5.20 -10.71
CA TRP A 63 -2.18 -6.11 -11.84
C TRP A 63 -0.89 -6.90 -11.83
N TRP A 64 -0.99 -8.20 -12.07
CA TRP A 64 0.16 -9.02 -12.42
C TRP A 64 0.57 -8.75 -13.87
N LEU A 65 1.87 -8.62 -14.08
CA LEU A 65 2.47 -8.25 -15.36
C LEU A 65 3.64 -9.19 -15.68
N PRO A 66 3.90 -9.48 -16.97
CA PRO A 66 5.13 -10.15 -17.37
C PRO A 66 6.37 -9.36 -16.93
N ALA A 67 7.33 -10.04 -16.28
CA ALA A 67 8.59 -9.46 -15.83
C ALA A 67 9.62 -9.33 -16.98
N VAL A 68 9.22 -8.68 -18.07
CA VAL A 68 10.08 -8.44 -19.25
C VAL A 68 10.16 -6.96 -19.59
N PRO A 69 11.28 -6.48 -20.17
CA PRO A 69 11.38 -5.09 -20.60
C PRO A 69 10.31 -4.73 -21.64
N GLY A 70 9.68 -3.57 -21.47
CA GLY A 70 8.67 -3.07 -22.41
C GLY A 70 7.28 -3.68 -22.26
N THR A 71 7.01 -4.45 -21.18
CA THR A 71 5.66 -4.87 -20.84
C THR A 71 4.72 -3.67 -20.79
N ASN A 72 3.58 -3.78 -21.49
CA ASN A 72 2.55 -2.76 -21.50
C ASN A 72 1.85 -2.69 -20.13
N SER A 73 1.90 -1.52 -19.49
CA SER A 73 1.22 -1.23 -18.23
C SER A 73 0.22 -0.08 -18.36
N ASP A 74 -0.19 0.31 -19.57
CA ASP A 74 -1.09 1.45 -19.80
C ASP A 74 -2.49 1.24 -19.21
N HIS A 75 -2.88 -0.02 -19.02
CA HIS A 75 -4.14 -0.41 -18.38
C HIS A 75 -4.08 -0.34 -16.84
N CYS A 76 -2.91 -0.16 -16.25
CA CYS A 76 -2.73 -0.12 -14.79
C CYS A 76 -3.01 1.30 -14.27
N THR A 77 -4.29 1.68 -14.15
CA THR A 77 -4.69 3.05 -13.82
C THR A 77 -5.36 3.15 -12.45
N PRO A 78 -5.18 4.26 -11.71
CA PRO A 78 -5.77 4.40 -10.37
C PRO A 78 -7.31 4.44 -10.40
N ASN A 79 -7.91 4.84 -11.52
CA ASN A 79 -9.35 4.99 -11.72
C ASN A 79 -10.00 3.77 -12.42
N SER A 80 -9.34 2.61 -12.41
CA SER A 80 -9.81 1.42 -13.10
C SER A 80 -11.18 0.95 -12.62
N ASP A 81 -11.95 0.36 -13.53
CA ASP A 81 -13.14 -0.37 -13.14
C ASP A 81 -12.75 -1.59 -12.31
N ILE A 82 -13.58 -1.95 -11.33
CA ILE A 82 -13.24 -3.00 -10.34
C ILE A 82 -12.97 -4.34 -11.03
N ASP A 83 -13.67 -4.62 -12.14
CA ASP A 83 -13.54 -5.87 -12.89
C ASP A 83 -12.29 -5.90 -13.79
N GLU A 84 -11.59 -4.76 -13.95
CA GLU A 84 -10.33 -4.66 -14.68
C GLU A 84 -9.12 -4.78 -13.76
N VAL A 85 -9.29 -4.61 -12.45
CA VAL A 85 -8.24 -4.87 -11.45
C VAL A 85 -7.87 -6.35 -11.48
N GLY A 86 -6.57 -6.68 -11.43
CA GLY A 86 -6.12 -8.07 -11.44
C GLY A 86 -6.26 -8.75 -10.08
N TRP A 87 -5.91 -8.04 -9.02
CA TRP A 87 -5.93 -8.53 -7.64
C TRP A 87 -6.14 -7.39 -6.64
N TYR A 88 -6.59 -7.74 -5.43
CA TYR A 88 -6.50 -6.89 -4.26
C TYR A 88 -5.89 -7.63 -3.09
N GLU A 89 -5.25 -6.90 -2.19
CA GLU A 89 -4.50 -7.46 -1.08
C GLU A 89 -4.66 -6.61 0.16
N TYR A 90 -4.88 -7.22 1.32
CA TYR A 90 -5.04 -6.49 2.56
C TYR A 90 -4.41 -7.21 3.74
N THR A 91 -4.01 -6.42 4.72
CA THR A 91 -3.55 -6.90 6.02
C THR A 91 -4.73 -7.34 6.90
N THR A 92 -4.64 -8.54 7.47
CA THR A 92 -5.60 -9.06 8.45
C THR A 92 -5.12 -8.90 9.89
N SER A 93 -3.80 -8.95 10.11
CA SER A 93 -3.19 -8.72 11.43
C SER A 93 -1.75 -8.22 11.32
N GLY A 94 -1.19 -7.72 12.42
CA GLY A 94 0.18 -7.22 12.49
C GLY A 94 0.27 -5.73 12.78
N GLY A 95 1.38 -5.12 12.37
CA GLY A 95 1.63 -3.69 12.57
C GLY A 95 3.00 -3.23 12.08
N CYS A 96 3.17 -1.92 12.03
CA CYS A 96 4.40 -1.27 11.59
C CYS A 96 5.13 -0.59 12.74
N ASP A 97 6.45 -0.74 12.77
CA ASP A 97 7.35 0.13 13.51
C ASP A 97 7.84 1.29 12.60
N ASN A 98 8.95 1.95 12.98
CA ASN A 98 9.46 3.10 12.24
C ASN A 98 9.93 2.77 10.81
N THR A 99 10.30 1.54 10.51
CA THR A 99 10.94 1.16 9.23
C THR A 99 10.37 -0.11 8.62
N THR A 100 9.68 -0.92 9.41
CA THR A 100 9.32 -2.29 9.10
C THR A 100 7.87 -2.55 9.51
N CYS A 101 7.14 -3.24 8.64
CA CYS A 101 5.82 -3.78 8.91
C CYS A 101 5.90 -5.29 8.95
N HIS A 102 5.41 -5.88 10.03
CA HIS A 102 5.19 -7.33 10.15
C HIS A 102 3.69 -7.55 10.08
N VAL A 103 3.22 -8.20 9.02
CA VAL A 103 1.80 -8.29 8.71
C VAL A 103 1.44 -9.68 8.21
N HIS A 104 0.25 -10.15 8.58
CA HIS A 104 -0.38 -11.28 7.91
C HIS A 104 -1.27 -10.72 6.80
N VAL A 105 -1.15 -11.26 5.59
CA VAL A 105 -1.76 -10.68 4.38
C VAL A 105 -2.59 -11.70 3.63
N LEU A 106 -3.71 -11.24 3.08
CA LEU A 106 -4.52 -12.01 2.15
C LEU A 106 -4.53 -11.29 0.79
N ASN A 107 -4.13 -11.99 -0.26
CA ASN A 107 -4.26 -11.55 -1.64
C ASN A 107 -5.36 -12.36 -2.34
N TYR A 108 -6.26 -11.68 -3.04
CA TYR A 108 -7.29 -12.31 -3.85
C TYR A 108 -7.21 -11.84 -5.29
N LEU A 109 -7.22 -12.78 -6.23
CA LEU A 109 -7.42 -12.49 -7.64
C LEU A 109 -8.86 -12.00 -7.84
N VAL A 110 -9.07 -10.92 -8.61
CA VAL A 110 -10.43 -10.41 -8.87
C VAL A 110 -11.34 -11.49 -9.47
N SER A 111 -10.78 -12.37 -10.30
CA SER A 111 -11.46 -13.53 -10.89
C SER A 111 -11.82 -14.65 -9.92
N ASN A 112 -11.26 -14.69 -8.71
CA ASN A 112 -11.52 -15.72 -7.70
C ASN A 112 -11.48 -15.16 -6.27
N GLN A 113 -12.67 -14.94 -5.69
CA GLN A 113 -12.84 -14.38 -4.34
C GLN A 113 -13.09 -15.42 -3.25
N THR A 114 -13.08 -16.71 -3.60
CA THR A 114 -13.44 -17.76 -2.63
C THR A 114 -12.23 -18.23 -1.84
N THR A 115 -11.04 -18.13 -2.42
CA THR A 115 -9.80 -18.61 -1.82
C THR A 115 -8.71 -17.59 -2.13
N PRO A 116 -7.95 -17.15 -1.12
CA PRO A 116 -6.83 -16.25 -1.36
C PRO A 116 -5.76 -16.96 -2.20
N ASP A 117 -5.13 -16.20 -3.09
CA ASP A 117 -3.95 -16.62 -3.85
C ASP A 117 -2.69 -16.58 -2.96
N ILE A 118 -2.67 -15.66 -2.00
CA ILE A 118 -1.63 -15.54 -0.97
C ILE A 118 -2.31 -15.43 0.39
N ASP A 119 -1.89 -16.27 1.33
CA ASP A 119 -2.31 -16.27 2.74
C ASP A 119 -1.07 -16.54 3.60
N GLU A 120 -0.29 -15.50 3.86
CA GLU A 120 1.08 -15.63 4.37
C GLU A 120 1.45 -14.49 5.31
N ASP A 121 2.45 -14.76 6.16
CA ASP A 121 3.12 -13.72 6.94
C ASP A 121 4.18 -13.01 6.08
N TYR A 122 4.11 -11.69 6.09
CA TYR A 122 4.87 -10.80 5.22
C TYR A 122 5.60 -9.74 6.03
N ILE A 123 6.85 -9.49 5.65
CA ILE A 123 7.63 -8.36 6.16
C ILE A 123 7.77 -7.34 5.04
N ALA A 124 7.38 -6.09 5.28
CA ALA A 124 7.55 -4.98 4.35
C ALA A 124 8.41 -3.87 4.97
N MET A 125 9.32 -3.30 4.18
CA MET A 125 10.29 -2.30 4.64
C MET A 125 10.44 -1.18 3.61
N ALA A 126 10.55 0.05 4.10
CA ALA A 126 10.98 1.18 3.28
C ALA A 126 12.52 1.20 3.21
N LEU A 127 13.06 1.30 1.99
CA LEU A 127 14.49 1.40 1.76
C LEU A 127 14.84 2.76 1.13
N ASP A 128 15.91 3.36 1.61
CA ASP A 128 16.57 4.50 0.97
C ASP A 128 18.02 4.12 0.64
N ILE A 129 18.24 3.70 -0.59
CA ILE A 129 19.55 3.28 -1.08
C ILE A 129 20.30 4.39 -1.83
N ALA A 130 19.74 5.61 -1.86
CA ALA A 130 20.31 6.73 -2.62
C ALA A 130 20.23 8.08 -1.89
N ASN A 131 20.27 8.07 -0.55
CA ASN A 131 20.31 9.27 0.29
C ASN A 131 19.22 10.30 -0.07
N GLY A 132 17.97 9.85 -0.16
CA GLY A 132 16.81 10.70 -0.46
C GLY A 132 16.54 10.91 -1.95
N ALA A 133 17.40 10.44 -2.85
CA ALA A 133 17.12 10.54 -4.28
C ALA A 133 15.91 9.67 -4.66
N THR A 134 15.00 10.21 -5.46
CA THR A 134 13.69 9.59 -5.78
C THR A 134 13.81 8.15 -6.28
N HIS A 135 14.79 7.84 -7.12
CA HIS A 135 15.00 6.49 -7.66
C HIS A 135 15.57 5.49 -6.64
N GLY A 136 16.11 5.94 -5.51
CA GLY A 136 16.56 5.09 -4.41
C GLY A 136 15.52 4.85 -3.33
N GLN A 137 14.32 5.44 -3.47
CA GLN A 137 13.20 5.21 -2.56
C GLN A 137 12.45 3.94 -3.00
N LEU A 138 12.75 2.83 -2.34
CA LEU A 138 12.20 1.51 -2.66
C LEU A 138 11.33 1.01 -1.50
N ALA A 139 10.47 0.05 -1.82
CA ALA A 139 9.83 -0.82 -0.86
C ALA A 139 10.34 -2.24 -1.09
N LEU A 140 10.79 -2.89 -0.03
CA LEU A 140 11.13 -4.31 -0.02
C LEU A 140 10.01 -5.05 0.72
N SER A 141 9.64 -6.22 0.22
CA SER A 141 8.72 -7.13 0.91
C SER A 141 9.18 -8.57 0.76
N TYR A 142 8.98 -9.43 1.74
CA TYR A 142 9.34 -10.86 1.63
C TYR A 142 8.50 -11.73 2.58
N PHE A 143 8.14 -12.93 2.13
CA PHE A 143 7.44 -13.92 2.96
C PHE A 143 8.41 -14.42 4.04
N ASP A 144 7.95 -14.42 5.29
CA ASP A 144 8.80 -14.76 6.44
C ASP A 144 8.95 -16.29 6.60
N THR A 145 9.45 -16.93 5.56
CA THR A 145 9.63 -18.38 5.46
C THR A 145 10.82 -18.76 4.57
N GLU A 146 11.34 -19.96 4.75
CA GLU A 146 12.49 -20.45 3.97
C GLU A 146 12.13 -20.60 2.49
N GLY A 147 12.92 -19.96 1.62
CA GLY A 147 12.66 -19.91 0.18
C GLY A 147 11.44 -19.06 -0.20
N GLY A 148 10.89 -18.29 0.73
CA GLY A 148 9.79 -17.36 0.48
C GLY A 148 10.09 -16.38 -0.65
N GLY A 149 9.05 -16.04 -1.42
CA GLY A 149 9.11 -15.00 -2.42
C GLY A 149 9.40 -13.63 -1.81
N PHE A 150 10.09 -12.77 -2.56
CA PHE A 150 10.37 -11.40 -2.15
C PHE A 150 10.15 -10.42 -3.30
N GLY A 151 9.61 -9.25 -2.98
CA GLY A 151 9.30 -8.18 -3.92
C GLY A 151 10.14 -6.94 -3.65
N VAL A 152 10.70 -6.36 -4.72
CA VAL A 152 11.29 -5.01 -4.68
C VAL A 152 10.45 -4.10 -5.55
N ALA A 153 9.97 -3.00 -4.99
CA ALA A 153 9.09 -2.05 -5.66
C ALA A 153 9.64 -0.63 -5.62
N SER A 154 9.36 0.13 -6.66
CA SER A 154 9.41 1.59 -6.57
C SER A 154 8.37 2.08 -5.57
N ARG A 155 8.64 3.18 -4.86
CA ARG A 155 7.66 3.80 -3.96
C ARG A 155 7.45 5.27 -4.32
N LYS A 156 6.41 5.57 -5.10
CA LYS A 156 5.98 6.94 -5.39
C LYS A 156 4.81 7.32 -4.50
N VAL A 157 5.06 8.06 -3.43
CA VAL A 157 4.00 8.57 -2.54
C VAL A 157 3.13 9.57 -3.31
N LEU A 158 1.82 9.38 -3.28
CA LEU A 158 0.83 10.21 -3.99
C LEU A 158 0.12 11.21 -3.06
N SER A 159 0.03 10.89 -1.77
CA SER A 159 -0.53 11.74 -0.71
C SER A 159 0.54 12.66 -0.07
N GLY A 160 0.10 13.58 0.79
CA GLY A 160 0.98 14.47 1.56
C GLY A 160 1.14 15.87 0.98
N GLU A 161 1.79 16.78 1.71
CA GLU A 161 1.84 18.23 1.44
C GLU A 161 2.65 18.63 0.19
N ASP A 162 3.49 17.75 -0.32
CA ASP A 162 4.33 18.02 -1.50
C ASP A 162 3.77 17.42 -2.80
N ALA A 163 2.64 16.71 -2.73
CA ALA A 163 2.01 16.11 -3.91
C ALA A 163 1.61 17.17 -4.95
N ASP A 164 2.01 16.96 -6.21
CA ASP A 164 1.59 17.80 -7.33
C ASP A 164 0.13 17.51 -7.75
N LYS A 165 -0.38 18.24 -8.74
CA LYS A 165 -1.78 18.09 -9.20
C LYS A 165 -2.07 16.73 -9.81
N ALA A 166 -1.10 16.12 -10.50
CA ALA A 166 -1.28 14.81 -11.11
C ALA A 166 -1.31 13.74 -10.01
N ALA A 167 -0.33 13.74 -9.11
CA ALA A 167 -0.27 12.85 -7.97
C ALA A 167 -1.51 12.98 -7.06
N THR A 168 -2.01 14.19 -6.85
CA THR A 168 -3.24 14.41 -6.07
C THR A 168 -4.46 13.78 -6.73
N ARG A 169 -4.59 13.87 -8.06
CA ARG A 169 -5.68 13.21 -8.79
C ARG A 169 -5.53 11.69 -8.73
N ASP A 170 -4.33 11.17 -9.01
CA ASP A 170 -4.06 9.73 -8.95
C ASP A 170 -4.33 9.18 -7.54
N CYS A 171 -4.02 9.96 -6.50
CA CYS A 171 -4.34 9.63 -5.12
C CYS A 171 -5.86 9.50 -4.91
N HIS A 172 -6.64 10.50 -5.32
CA HIS A 172 -8.11 10.47 -5.17
C HIS A 172 -8.72 9.30 -5.94
N ASP A 173 -8.30 9.10 -7.18
CA ASP A 173 -8.78 8.01 -8.04
C ASP A 173 -8.48 6.64 -7.41
N ALA A 174 -7.24 6.43 -6.95
CA ALA A 174 -6.84 5.18 -6.30
C ALA A 174 -7.59 4.96 -4.97
N PHE A 175 -7.76 6.01 -4.17
CA PHE A 175 -8.54 5.94 -2.93
C PHE A 175 -9.99 5.53 -3.21
N MET A 176 -10.62 6.11 -4.23
CA MET A 176 -11.98 5.75 -4.62
C MET A 176 -12.08 4.31 -5.13
N THR A 177 -11.07 3.81 -5.85
CA THR A 177 -11.00 2.41 -6.27
C THR A 177 -10.89 1.46 -5.08
N LEU A 178 -10.07 1.77 -4.07
CA LEU A 178 -10.01 1.01 -2.81
C LEU A 178 -11.35 1.02 -2.08
N VAL A 179 -12.02 2.16 -1.96
CA VAL A 179 -13.35 2.26 -1.32
C VAL A 179 -14.37 1.38 -2.06
N LYS A 180 -14.37 1.43 -3.40
CA LYS A 180 -15.22 0.59 -4.25
C LYS A 180 -14.94 -0.90 -4.07
N LEU A 181 -13.66 -1.31 -4.05
CA LEU A 181 -13.25 -2.69 -3.80
C LEU A 181 -13.70 -3.18 -2.42
N LYS A 182 -13.45 -2.37 -1.37
CA LYS A 182 -13.89 -2.68 0.00
C LYS A 182 -15.40 -2.91 0.04
N ALA A 183 -16.17 -2.04 -0.60
CA ALA A 183 -17.62 -2.14 -0.62
C ALA A 183 -18.14 -3.34 -1.43
N LYS A 184 -17.55 -3.63 -2.60
CA LYS A 184 -17.97 -4.74 -3.47
C LYS A 184 -17.78 -6.10 -2.81
N TRP A 185 -16.65 -6.28 -2.12
CA TRP A 185 -16.23 -7.57 -1.58
C TRP A 185 -16.30 -7.65 -0.05
N ASP A 186 -16.90 -6.64 0.60
CA ASP A 186 -17.00 -6.51 2.06
C ASP A 186 -15.66 -6.78 2.79
N VAL A 187 -14.58 -6.20 2.28
CA VAL A 187 -13.22 -6.50 2.76
C VAL A 187 -13.09 -6.13 4.25
N PRO A 188 -12.72 -7.08 5.14
CA PRO A 188 -12.68 -6.89 6.59
C PRO A 188 -11.36 -6.24 7.02
N LEU A 189 -11.21 -4.95 6.71
CA LEU A 189 -10.02 -4.18 7.11
C LEU A 189 -10.00 -3.96 8.63
N ALA A 190 -8.84 -4.16 9.26
CA ALA A 190 -8.60 -3.85 10.67
C ALA A 190 -8.51 -2.34 10.96
N PHE A 191 -8.73 -1.49 9.95
CA PHE A 191 -8.63 -0.04 10.03
C PHE A 191 -9.65 0.64 9.12
N GLU A 192 -9.89 1.91 9.40
CA GLU A 192 -10.74 2.78 8.60
C GLU A 192 -9.95 3.39 7.43
N LEU A 193 -10.52 3.33 6.22
CA LEU A 193 -10.02 4.06 5.06
C LEU A 193 -10.40 5.53 5.19
N LYS A 194 -9.41 6.39 5.45
CA LYS A 194 -9.58 7.85 5.45
C LYS A 194 -8.84 8.43 4.26
N ASN A 195 -9.46 9.37 3.55
CA ASN A 195 -8.85 9.93 2.35
C ASN A 195 -7.54 10.67 2.71
N PRO A 196 -6.35 10.17 2.30
CA PRO A 196 -5.07 10.80 2.64
C PRO A 196 -4.67 11.89 1.62
N CYS A 197 -5.48 12.12 0.59
CA CYS A 197 -5.16 12.98 -0.53
C CYS A 197 -5.43 14.45 -0.19
N LYS A 198 -4.65 15.35 -0.79
CA LYS A 198 -4.92 16.80 -0.64
C LYS A 198 -6.30 17.15 -1.18
N ILE A 199 -6.99 18.04 -0.47
CA ILE A 199 -8.16 18.74 -1.02
C ILE A 199 -7.63 19.71 -2.08
N VAL A 200 -7.97 19.50 -3.35
CA VAL A 200 -7.74 20.52 -4.38
C VAL A 200 -8.84 21.56 -4.20
N PRO A 201 -8.52 22.83 -3.87
CA PRO A 201 -9.54 23.87 -3.81
C PRO A 201 -10.23 23.94 -5.18
N GLN A 202 -11.56 23.78 -5.20
CA GLN A 202 -12.32 23.99 -6.44
C GLN A 202 -11.98 25.39 -6.95
N ARG A 203 -11.64 25.52 -8.24
CA ARG A 203 -11.49 26.85 -8.86
C ARG A 203 -12.79 27.62 -8.60
N GLU A 204 -12.68 28.89 -8.19
CA GLU A 204 -13.81 29.82 -8.17
C GLU A 204 -14.58 29.67 -9.50
N GLY A 205 -15.80 29.12 -9.43
CA GLY A 205 -16.68 28.93 -10.59
C GLY A 205 -17.10 27.49 -10.92
N GLN A 206 -16.67 26.46 -10.21
CA GLN A 206 -17.30 25.13 -10.31
C GLN A 206 -18.41 24.95 -9.27
N ILE A 207 -19.61 24.62 -9.76
CA ILE A 207 -20.80 24.35 -8.93
C ILE A 207 -20.48 23.17 -8.00
N PRO A 208 -20.76 23.27 -6.68
CA PRO A 208 -20.45 22.21 -5.74
C PRO A 208 -21.24 20.95 -6.11
N LEU A 209 -20.51 19.84 -6.33
CA LEU A 209 -21.12 18.51 -6.23
C LEU A 209 -21.50 18.34 -4.75
N GLY A 210 -22.79 18.06 -4.54
CA GLY A 210 -23.46 18.26 -3.27
C GLY A 210 -22.82 17.61 -2.06
N ASN A 211 -23.12 18.19 -0.91
CA ASN A 211 -22.80 17.72 0.44
C ASN A 211 -23.38 16.31 0.67
N GLY A 212 -22.67 15.28 0.23
CA GLY A 212 -22.80 13.93 0.74
C GLY A 212 -22.01 13.78 2.05
N PRO A 213 -22.33 12.78 2.89
CA PRO A 213 -21.79 12.64 4.24
C PRO A 213 -20.30 12.22 4.31
N TRP A 214 -19.52 12.51 3.28
CA TRP A 214 -18.11 12.09 3.14
C TRP A 214 -17.19 13.26 2.77
N ALA A 215 -17.61 14.50 3.05
CA ALA A 215 -16.78 15.70 2.98
C ALA A 215 -16.15 16.00 4.35
#